data_AF-A0A932MWM7-F1
#
_entry.id   AF-A0A932MWM7-F1
#
_cell.length_a   1.000
_cell.length_b   1.000
_cell.length_c   1.000
_cell.angle_alpha   90.00
_cell.angle_beta   90.00
_cell.angle_gamma   90.00
#
_symmetry.space_group_name_H-M   'P 1'
#
loop_
_entity.id
_entity.type
_entity.pdbx_description
1 polymer ?
#
loop_
_entity_poly.entity_id
_entity_poly.type
_entity_poly.pdbx_seq_one_letter_code
_entity_poly.pdbx_strand_id
1 'polypeptide(L)'
;MQAEVACAACGRNFRPAFTFQTATAGSETRYFCSQACRLPALRGDRVDCSVCGKAFVPSLAAHLAESAAGRRYFCSEACRLIDVPVVAAPPP
;
A
#
# COMPACT_ATOMS: atom_id res chain seq x y z
N MET A 1 -22.17 -16.51 9.54
CA MET A 1 -22.09 -15.38 8.59
C MET A 1 -20.65 -14.92 8.56
N GLN A 2 -19.93 -15.06 7.44
CA GLN A 2 -18.56 -14.53 7.32
C GLN A 2 -18.67 -13.11 6.76
N ALA A 3 -18.19 -12.11 7.51
CA ALA A 3 -18.20 -10.71 7.08
C ALA A 3 -17.11 -10.47 6.03
N GLU A 4 -17.42 -9.68 5.00
CA GLU A 4 -16.43 -9.17 4.07
C GLU A 4 -15.58 -8.10 4.74
N VAL A 5 -14.27 -8.29 4.72
CA VAL A 5 -13.30 -7.38 5.34
C VAL A 5 -12.44 -6.76 4.26
N ALA A 6 -12.02 -5.52 4.48
CA ALA A 6 -11.07 -4.85 3.60
C ALA A 6 -9.66 -5.38 3.88
N CYS A 7 -8.96 -5.78 2.81
CA CYS A 7 -7.55 -6.12 2.90
C CYS A 7 -6.76 -4.88 3.33
N ALA A 8 -6.09 -4.94 4.47
CA ALA A 8 -5.21 -3.89 4.94
C ALA A 8 -4.11 -3.59 3.91
N ALA A 9 -3.70 -4.56 3.08
CA ALA A 9 -2.69 -4.41 2.03
C ALA A 9 -3.18 -3.71 0.77
N CYS A 10 -4.25 -4.21 0.18
CA CYS A 10 -4.70 -3.79 -1.14
C CYS A 10 -6.08 -3.12 -1.12
N GLY A 11 -6.67 -2.87 0.05
CA GLY A 11 -7.97 -2.23 0.23
C GLY A 11 -9.16 -3.03 -0.30
N ARG A 12 -8.93 -4.15 -0.99
CA ARG A 12 -9.99 -4.94 -1.62
C ARG A 12 -10.82 -5.68 -0.56
N ASN A 13 -12.13 -5.64 -0.70
CA ASN A 13 -13.04 -6.46 0.09
C ASN A 13 -12.88 -7.94 -0.30
N PHE A 14 -12.71 -8.79 0.71
CA PHE A 14 -12.62 -10.23 0.53
C PHE A 14 -13.19 -10.96 1.75
N ARG A 15 -13.52 -12.24 1.58
CA ARG A 15 -13.93 -13.11 2.69
C ARG A 15 -12.72 -13.91 3.18
N PRO A 16 -12.29 -13.73 4.44
CA PRO A 16 -11.16 -14.48 4.97
C PRO A 16 -11.58 -15.92 5.22
N ALA A 17 -10.98 -16.86 4.48
CA ALA A 17 -11.19 -18.29 4.59
C ALA A 17 -10.05 -19.02 5.33
N PHE A 18 -8.91 -18.36 5.53
CA PHE A 18 -7.71 -18.96 6.10
C PHE A 18 -7.10 -18.10 7.22
N THR A 19 -6.48 -18.74 8.21
CA THR A 19 -5.86 -18.07 9.37
C THR A 19 -4.72 -17.13 8.98
N PHE A 20 -3.98 -17.42 7.91
CA PHE A 20 -2.91 -16.53 7.45
C PHE A 20 -3.43 -15.17 6.97
N GLN A 21 -4.71 -15.09 6.61
CA GLN A 21 -5.35 -13.85 6.15
C GLN A 21 -5.68 -12.91 7.32
N THR A 22 -5.41 -13.32 8.54
CA THR A 22 -5.60 -12.54 9.76
C THR A 22 -4.23 -12.38 10.43
N ALA A 23 -3.85 -11.15 10.73
CA ALA A 23 -2.68 -10.91 11.57
C ALA A 23 -3.04 -9.88 12.64
N THR A 24 -2.76 -10.23 13.89
CA THR A 24 -2.92 -9.32 15.02
C THR A 24 -1.62 -8.54 15.17
N ALA A 25 -1.69 -7.21 15.00
CA ALA A 25 -0.56 -6.31 15.20
C ALA A 25 -0.89 -5.42 16.40
N GLY A 26 -0.36 -5.77 17.58
CA GLY A 26 -0.69 -5.08 18.82
C GLY A 26 -2.16 -5.30 19.21
N SER A 27 -2.92 -4.20 19.34
CA SER A 27 -4.35 -4.22 19.67
C SER A 27 -5.28 -4.24 18.45
N GLU A 28 -4.73 -4.21 17.23
CA GLU A 28 -5.53 -4.14 16.00
C GLU A 28 -5.39 -5.42 15.16
N THR A 29 -6.54 -5.97 14.74
CA THR A 29 -6.60 -7.12 13.84
C THR A 29 -6.61 -6.62 12.40
N ARG A 30 -5.58 -7.00 11.64
CA ARG A 30 -5.43 -6.65 10.23
C ARG A 30 -5.72 -7.85 9.34
N TYR A 31 -6.47 -7.61 8.26
CA TYR A 31 -6.86 -8.64 7.31
C TYR A 31 -6.06 -8.54 6.00
N PHE A 32 -5.67 -9.68 5.41
CA PHE A 32 -4.85 -9.75 4.22
C PHE A 32 -5.43 -10.76 3.22
N CYS A 33 -5.72 -10.33 2.00
CA CYS A 33 -6.34 -11.21 1.01
C CYS A 33 -5.41 -12.35 0.55
N SER A 34 -4.08 -12.15 0.58
CA SER A 34 -3.08 -13.10 0.10
C SER A 34 -1.78 -13.04 0.91
N GLN A 35 -0.94 -14.08 0.82
CA GLN A 35 0.38 -14.08 1.46
C GLN A 35 1.29 -12.96 0.94
N ALA A 36 1.18 -12.63 -0.35
CA ALA A 36 1.88 -11.51 -0.97
C ALA A 36 1.50 -10.16 -0.33
N CYS A 37 0.25 -10.03 0.14
CA CYS A 37 -0.23 -8.85 0.87
C CYS A 37 0.20 -8.83 2.35
N ARG A 38 0.34 -10.01 2.97
CA ARG A 38 0.70 -10.15 4.39
C ARG A 38 2.19 -9.95 4.66
N LEU A 39 3.05 -10.59 3.87
CA LEU A 39 4.51 -10.60 4.07
C LEU A 39 5.12 -9.20 4.22
N PRO A 40 4.79 -8.22 3.36
CA PRO A 40 5.36 -6.89 3.49
C PRO A 40 4.83 -6.12 4.70
N ALA A 41 3.57 -6.34 5.06
CA ALA A 41 2.95 -5.71 6.22
C ALA A 41 3.60 -6.15 7.54
N LEU A 42 4.10 -7.39 7.60
CA LEU A 42 4.88 -7.91 8.72
C LEU A 42 6.29 -7.30 8.81
N ARG A 43 6.88 -6.88 7.68
CA ARG A 43 8.20 -6.24 7.64
C ARG A 43 8.18 -4.76 8.03
N GLY A 44 7.01 -4.16 8.17
CA GLY A 44 6.87 -2.73 8.48
C GLY A 44 7.20 -1.81 7.29
N ASP A 45 7.34 -2.35 6.08
CA ASP A 45 7.76 -1.62 4.88
C ASP A 45 6.58 -0.92 4.19
N ARG A 46 5.62 -0.40 4.97
CA ARG A 46 4.38 0.16 4.41
C ARG A 46 4.30 1.65 4.61
N VAL A 47 3.94 2.31 3.53
CA VAL A 47 3.78 3.76 3.42
C VAL A 47 2.40 4.05 2.87
N ASP A 48 1.81 5.16 3.28
CA ASP A 48 0.51 5.60 2.79
C ASP A 48 0.67 6.37 1.50
N CYS A 49 -0.17 6.06 0.51
CA CYS A 49 -0.19 6.82 -0.73
C CYS A 49 -0.69 8.24 -0.45
N SER A 50 0.06 9.26 -0.88
CA SER A 50 -0.33 10.66 -0.68
C SER A 50 -1.61 11.07 -1.43
N VAL A 51 -2.02 10.30 -2.44
CA VAL A 51 -3.18 10.62 -3.29
C VAL A 51 -4.45 9.93 -2.82
N CYS A 52 -4.40 8.61 -2.66
CA CYS A 52 -5.57 7.82 -2.29
C CYS A 52 -5.61 7.41 -0.82
N GLY A 53 -4.60 7.78 -0.02
CA GLY A 53 -4.48 7.40 1.39
C GLY A 53 -4.26 5.91 1.64
N LYS A 54 -4.05 5.14 0.56
CA LYS A 54 -3.94 3.69 0.65
C LYS A 54 -2.55 3.29 1.09
N ALA A 55 -2.44 2.60 2.22
CA ALA A 55 -1.20 1.95 2.61
C ALA A 55 -0.75 0.98 1.52
N PHE A 56 0.52 0.98 1.16
CA PHE A 56 1.10 0.04 0.20
C PHE A 56 2.61 -0.11 0.49
N VAL A 57 3.28 -0.98 -0.26
CA VAL A 57 4.71 -1.28 -0.06
C VAL A 57 5.47 -0.65 -1.22
N PRO A 58 6.37 0.31 -0.97
CA PRO A 58 7.15 0.93 -2.03
C PRO A 58 8.29 0.00 -2.43
N SER A 59 7.98 -1.06 -3.18
CA SER A 59 8.97 -2.03 -3.68
C SER A 59 9.73 -1.55 -4.93
N LEU A 60 9.30 -0.45 -5.55
CA LEU A 60 9.84 0.08 -6.80
C LEU A 60 10.16 1.57 -6.63
N ALA A 61 11.26 2.02 -7.25
CA ALA A 61 11.59 3.45 -7.30
C ALA A 61 10.45 4.27 -7.91
N ALA A 62 9.66 3.70 -8.83
CA ALA A 62 8.50 4.35 -9.43
C ALA A 62 7.36 4.67 -8.44
N HIS A 63 7.32 4.00 -7.29
CA HIS A 63 6.38 4.32 -6.20
C HIS A 63 6.82 5.51 -5.36
N LEU A 64 8.03 6.01 -5.56
CA LEU A 64 8.60 7.16 -4.87
C LEU A 64 8.79 8.28 -5.90
N ALA A 65 8.26 9.46 -5.61
CA ALA A 65 8.69 10.66 -6.33
C ALA A 65 9.28 11.64 -5.32
N GLU A 66 10.44 12.18 -5.67
CA GLU A 66 11.02 13.31 -4.97
C GLU A 66 10.39 14.58 -5.55
N SER A 67 9.72 15.35 -4.70
CA SER A 67 9.17 16.66 -5.04
C SER A 67 9.86 17.73 -4.20
N ALA A 68 9.73 19.00 -4.59
CA ALA A 68 10.27 20.13 -3.82
C ALA A 68 9.75 20.20 -2.37
N ALA A 69 8.60 19.58 -2.09
CA ALA A 69 8.01 19.45 -0.76
C ALA A 69 8.44 18.18 0.02
N GLY A 70 9.31 17.34 -0.54
CA GLY A 70 9.77 16.09 0.06
C GLY A 70 9.42 14.82 -0.75
N ARG A 71 9.71 13.66 -0.17
CA ARG A 71 9.42 12.34 -0.76
C ARG A 71 7.92 12.04 -0.68
N ARG A 72 7.30 11.73 -1.82
CA ARG A 72 5.90 11.28 -1.91
C ARG A 72 5.81 9.83 -2.35
N TYR A 73 4.82 9.14 -1.80
CA TYR A 73 4.59 7.72 -2.06
C TYR A 73 3.31 7.50 -2.86
N PHE A 74 3.39 6.67 -3.89
CA PHE A 74 2.30 6.36 -4.82
C PHE A 74 2.07 4.87 -4.93
N CYS A 75 0.85 4.42 -4.66
CA CYS A 75 0.53 2.99 -4.69
C CYS A 75 0.46 2.42 -6.12
N SER A 76 0.38 3.27 -7.14
CA SER A 76 0.21 2.89 -8.54
C SER A 76 0.60 4.05 -9.46
N GLU A 77 0.97 3.75 -10.71
CA GLU A 77 1.24 4.77 -11.75
C GLU A 77 0.06 5.73 -11.95
N ALA A 78 -1.18 5.25 -11.84
CA ALA A 78 -2.36 6.11 -11.91
C ALA A 78 -2.37 7.19 -10.82
N CYS A 79 -2.05 6.83 -9.57
CA CYS A 79 -1.93 7.82 -8.48
C CYS A 79 -0.76 8.76 -8.69
N ARG A 80 0.34 8.27 -9.27
CA ARG A 80 1.49 9.11 -9.62
C ARG A 80 1.13 10.14 -10.69
N LEU A 81 0.42 9.73 -11.75
CA LEU A 81 0.00 10.65 -12.81
C LEU A 81 -0.98 11.73 -12.32
N ILE A 82 -1.74 11.45 -11.27
CA ILE A 82 -2.63 12.44 -10.63
C ILE A 82 -1.82 13.50 -9.85
N ASP A 83 -0.77 13.09 -9.14
CA ASP A 83 0.07 14.02 -8.34
C ASP A 83 1.19 14.70 -9.13
N VAL A 84 1.53 14.20 -10.32
CA VAL A 84 2.59 14.77 -11.17
C VAL A 84 1.98 15.69 -12.23
N PRO A 85 1.74 16.97 -11.93
CA PRO A 85 2.05 18.01 -12.88
C PRO A 85 3.54 18.35 -12.73
N VAL A 86 4.35 17.95 -13.71
CA VAL A 86 5.65 18.57 -14.04
C VAL A 86 6.76 18.43 -12.98
N VAL A 87 7.49 17.32 -12.99
CA VAL A 87 8.96 17.33 -12.86
C VAL A 87 9.50 16.03 -13.45
N ALA A 88 9.53 15.99 -14.77
CA ALA A 88 10.43 15.13 -15.49
C ALA A 88 11.85 15.65 -15.28
N ALA A 89 12.72 14.84 -14.68
CA ALA A 89 14.15 14.92 -14.90
C ALA A 89 14.69 13.49 -14.92
N PRO A 90 15.18 12.98 -16.06
CA PRO A 90 15.89 11.71 -16.11
C PRO A 90 17.27 11.85 -15.43
N PRO A 91 17.80 10.80 -14.77
CA PRO A 91 19.19 10.77 -14.33
C PRO A 91 20.17 10.66 -15.52
N PRO A 92 21.46 11.03 -15.35
CA PRO A 92 22.44 11.20 -16.43
C PRO A 92 22.81 9.92 -17.18
#